data_AF-A0A4S5E088-F1
#
_entry.id   AF-A0A4S5E088-F1
#
_cell.length_a   1.000
_cell.length_b   1.000
_cell.length_c   1.000
_cell.angle_alpha   90.00
_cell.angle_beta   90.00
_cell.angle_gamma   90.00
#
_symmetry.space_group_name_H-M   'P 1'
#
loop_
_entity.id
_entity.type
_entity.pdbx_description
1 polymer ?
#
loop_
_entity_poly.entity_id
_entity_poly.type
_entity_poly.pdbx_seq_one_letter_code
_entity_poly.pdbx_strand_id
1 'polypeptide(L)'
;MMRTAKVEGLVVRVGGRSRTETIQALRDAGVQLNAYAETLLAHPAFDAPVSRTLRIVERTVEQLGLARGGIQSHVFAAAKNQGLDLCPLVTGPYLRLAKMAQANAPDSVLSAGRGPTGAIHIASEPVSEDVEYPKGFYLRVIDEQPWL
;
A
#
# COMPACT_ATOMS: atom_id res chain seq x y z
N MET A 1 13.97 19.60 -23.65
CA MET A 1 14.58 18.25 -23.58
C MET A 1 14.45 17.77 -22.14
N MET A 2 13.32 17.14 -21.78
CA MET A 2 13.12 16.65 -20.42
C MET A 2 13.88 15.33 -20.28
N ARG A 3 14.96 15.34 -19.49
CA ARG A 3 15.60 14.11 -19.03
C ARG A 3 14.53 13.33 -18.26
N THR A 4 14.12 12.17 -18.77
CA THR A 4 13.40 11.16 -17.99
C THR A 4 14.34 10.72 -16.88
N ALA A 5 14.25 11.39 -15.72
CA ALA A 5 14.84 10.88 -14.50
C ALA A 5 14.30 9.46 -14.33
N LYS A 6 15.21 8.48 -14.28
CA LYS A 6 14.86 7.10 -14.00
C LYS A 6 14.13 7.12 -12.67
N VAL A 7 12.83 6.85 -12.68
CA VAL A 7 12.07 6.81 -11.44
C VAL A 7 12.63 5.65 -10.62
N GLU A 8 13.38 5.98 -9.57
CA GLU A 8 13.83 4.99 -8.60
C GLU A 8 12.59 4.38 -7.94
N GLY A 9 12.55 3.05 -7.93
CA GLY A 9 11.40 2.28 -7.47
C GLY A 9 11.84 0.91 -7.02
N LEU A 10 11.16 0.39 -6.01
CA LEU A 10 11.42 -0.91 -5.43
C LEU A 10 10.83 -2.00 -6.33
N VAL A 11 11.64 -2.97 -6.72
CA VAL A 11 11.17 -4.12 -7.49
C VAL A 11 10.66 -5.19 -6.53
N VAL A 12 9.38 -5.54 -6.62
CA VAL A 12 8.71 -6.49 -5.73
C VAL A 12 8.03 -7.57 -6.55
N ARG A 13 8.25 -8.84 -6.19
CA ARG A 13 7.45 -9.95 -6.70
C ARG A 13 6.19 -10.08 -5.85
N VAL A 14 5.03 -9.96 -6.46
CA VAL A 14 3.72 -10.06 -5.79
C VAL A 14 2.97 -11.30 -6.27
N GLY A 15 2.05 -11.80 -5.46
CA GLY A 15 1.28 -13.01 -5.74
C GLY A 15 2.11 -14.29 -5.76
N GLY A 16 1.50 -15.40 -6.18
CA GLY A 16 2.13 -16.72 -6.23
C GLY A 16 2.23 -17.47 -4.89
N ARG A 17 1.75 -16.89 -3.80
CA ARG A 17 1.48 -17.59 -2.53
C ARG A 17 -0.01 -17.59 -2.27
N SER A 18 -0.51 -18.64 -1.64
CA SER A 18 -1.87 -18.67 -1.08
C SER A 18 -2.06 -17.58 -0.02
N ARG A 19 -3.33 -17.29 0.31
CA ARG A 19 -3.69 -16.40 1.43
C ARG A 19 -2.98 -16.82 2.72
N THR A 20 -3.05 -18.11 3.07
CA THR A 20 -2.46 -18.65 4.31
C THR A 20 -0.95 -18.47 4.36
N GLU A 21 -0.25 -18.80 3.28
CA GLU A 21 1.21 -18.61 3.20
C GLU A 21 1.61 -17.12 3.26
N THR A 22 0.78 -16.24 2.67
CA THR A 22 1.01 -14.79 2.73
C THR A 22 0.86 -14.26 4.16
N ILE A 23 -0.19 -14.68 4.87
CA ILE A 23 -0.41 -14.31 6.27
C ILE A 23 0.69 -14.88 7.16
N GLN A 24 1.10 -16.13 6.94
CA GLN A 24 2.18 -16.75 7.70
C GLN A 24 3.49 -16.00 7.50
N ALA A 25 3.85 -15.63 6.27
CA ALA A 25 5.06 -14.86 5.99
C ALA A 25 5.07 -13.49 6.69
N LEU A 26 3.93 -12.80 6.78
CA LEU A 26 3.79 -11.55 7.54
C LEU A 26 4.06 -11.78 9.02
N ARG A 27 3.44 -12.82 9.60
CA ARG A 27 3.63 -13.17 11.02
C ARG A 27 5.07 -13.56 11.34
N ASP A 28 5.69 -14.38 10.50
CA ASP A 28 7.08 -14.82 10.67
C ASP A 28 8.07 -13.64 10.57
N ALA A 29 7.74 -12.64 9.75
CA ALA A 29 8.48 -11.37 9.67
C ALA A 29 8.16 -10.39 10.82
N GLY A 30 7.33 -10.80 11.77
CA GLY A 30 6.91 -9.99 12.90
C GLY A 30 5.98 -8.84 12.54
N VAL A 31 5.27 -8.87 11.41
CA VAL A 31 4.31 -7.83 11.01
C VAL A 31 2.98 -8.03 11.74
N GLN A 32 2.48 -6.96 12.37
CA GLN A 32 1.15 -6.92 12.96
C GLN A 32 0.10 -6.52 11.91
N LEU A 33 -1.11 -7.07 12.03
CA LEU A 33 -2.24 -6.76 11.15
C LEU A 33 -3.27 -5.96 11.93
N ASN A 34 -3.74 -4.86 11.36
CA ASN A 34 -4.95 -4.21 11.84
C ASN A 34 -6.21 -4.88 11.25
N ALA A 35 -7.38 -4.56 11.79
CA ALA A 35 -8.67 -5.11 11.34
C ALA A 35 -8.98 -4.84 9.85
N TYR A 36 -8.49 -3.74 9.30
CA TYR A 36 -8.64 -3.43 7.87
C TYR A 36 -7.77 -4.32 7.00
N ALA A 37 -6.53 -4.59 7.41
CA ALA A 37 -5.64 -5.51 6.71
C ALA A 37 -6.20 -6.94 6.72
N GLU A 38 -6.73 -7.40 7.86
CA GLU A 38 -7.40 -8.70 7.96
C GLU A 38 -8.61 -8.79 7.02
N THR A 39 -9.44 -7.74 7.00
CA THR A 39 -10.60 -7.63 6.10
C THR A 39 -10.20 -7.70 4.63
N LEU A 40 -9.16 -6.96 4.23
CA LEU A 40 -8.66 -6.96 2.85
C LEU A 40 -7.99 -8.28 2.47
N LEU A 41 -7.27 -8.93 3.40
CA LEU A 41 -6.65 -10.24 3.17
C LEU A 41 -7.68 -11.34 2.95
N ALA A 42 -8.88 -11.21 3.53
CA ALA A 42 -10.00 -12.13 3.29
C ALA A 42 -10.61 -11.99 1.88
N HIS A 43 -10.27 -10.94 1.11
CA HIS A 43 -10.81 -10.73 -0.23
C HIS A 43 -10.43 -11.88 -1.20
N PRO A 44 -11.30 -12.25 -2.17
CA PRO A 44 -11.03 -13.33 -3.13
C PRO A 44 -9.80 -13.14 -4.02
N ALA A 45 -9.30 -11.90 -4.15
CA ALA A 45 -8.03 -11.62 -4.84
C ALA A 45 -6.83 -12.40 -4.28
N PHE A 46 -6.93 -12.92 -3.05
CA PHE A 46 -5.91 -13.74 -2.38
C PHE A 46 -6.12 -15.26 -2.50
N ASP A 47 -7.19 -15.72 -3.15
CA ASP A 47 -7.44 -17.17 -3.33
C ASP A 47 -6.51 -17.79 -4.37
N ALA A 48 -6.29 -17.09 -5.50
CA ALA A 48 -5.41 -17.52 -6.57
C ALA A 48 -4.64 -16.33 -7.17
N PRO A 49 -3.75 -15.69 -6.41
CA PRO A 49 -3.11 -14.46 -6.84
C PRO A 49 -2.08 -14.72 -7.95
N VAL A 50 -2.27 -14.10 -9.10
CA VAL A 50 -1.34 -14.16 -10.24
C VAL A 50 0.02 -13.60 -9.83
N SER A 51 1.08 -14.40 -9.97
CA SER A 51 2.44 -13.96 -9.69
C SER A 51 2.93 -12.99 -10.76
N ARG A 52 3.46 -11.84 -10.34
CA ARG A 52 4.12 -10.88 -11.24
C ARG A 52 5.15 -10.04 -10.51
N THR A 53 6.10 -9.51 -11.28
CA THR A 53 7.10 -8.56 -10.77
C THR A 53 6.65 -7.15 -11.08
N LEU A 54 6.59 -6.30 -10.06
CA LEU A 54 6.20 -4.90 -10.16
C LEU A 54 7.38 -4.00 -9.80
N ARG A 55 7.49 -2.85 -10.46
CA ARG A 55 8.31 -1.73 -10.00
C ARG A 55 7.40 -0.75 -9.28
N ILE A 56 7.49 -0.72 -7.95
CA ILE A 56 6.69 0.13 -7.08
C ILE A 56 7.42 1.45 -6.86
N VAL A 57 6.70 2.56 -7.01
CA VAL A 57 7.24 3.90 -6.80
C VAL A 57 6.43 4.59 -5.71
N GLU A 58 7.11 5.26 -4.79
CA GLU A 58 6.47 6.06 -3.76
C GLU A 58 6.34 7.50 -4.26
N ARG A 59 5.15 8.10 -4.08
CA ARG A 59 4.88 9.49 -4.46
C ARG A 59 4.10 10.19 -3.38
N THR A 60 4.53 11.41 -3.04
CA THR A 60 3.68 12.32 -2.28
C THR A 60 2.57 12.83 -3.20
N VAL A 61 1.44 13.23 -2.60
CA VAL A 61 0.33 13.84 -3.34
C VAL A 61 0.77 15.11 -4.06
N GLU A 62 1.71 15.86 -3.47
CA GLU A 62 2.34 17.03 -4.11
C GLU A 62 3.15 16.65 -5.36
N GLN A 63 3.95 15.58 -5.33
CA GLN A 63 4.69 15.09 -6.50
C GLN A 63 3.76 14.66 -7.64
N LEU A 64 2.50 14.31 -7.33
CA LEU A 64 1.47 14.04 -8.31
C LEU A 64 0.83 15.31 -8.89
N GLY A 65 1.27 16.50 -8.47
CA GLY A 65 0.74 17.80 -8.93
C GLY A 65 -0.40 18.35 -8.06
N LEU A 66 -0.66 17.74 -6.90
CA LEU A 66 -1.76 18.10 -6.00
C LEU A 66 -1.22 18.73 -4.70
N ALA A 67 -0.57 19.90 -4.80
CA ALA A 67 0.11 20.56 -3.67
C ALA A 67 -0.82 20.92 -2.49
N ARG A 68 -2.13 21.03 -2.73
CA ARG A 68 -3.15 21.30 -1.68
C ARG A 68 -3.89 20.03 -1.23
N GLY A 69 -3.38 18.86 -1.57
CA GLY A 69 -4.07 17.59 -1.40
C GLY A 69 -5.14 17.36 -2.47
N GLY A 70 -5.89 16.28 -2.31
CA GLY A 70 -6.98 15.92 -3.21
C GLY A 70 -7.71 14.67 -2.71
N ILE A 71 -8.93 14.48 -3.20
CA ILE A 71 -9.67 13.24 -2.97
C ILE A 71 -8.98 12.08 -3.72
N GLN A 72 -9.19 10.85 -3.24
CA GLN A 72 -8.50 9.66 -3.75
C GLN A 72 -8.62 9.49 -5.27
N SER A 73 -9.80 9.73 -5.86
CA SER A 73 -10.01 9.63 -7.30
C SER A 73 -9.13 10.61 -8.09
N HIS A 74 -8.93 11.84 -7.59
CA HIS A 74 -8.05 12.82 -8.21
C HIS A 74 -6.58 12.41 -8.09
N VAL A 75 -6.17 11.87 -6.94
CA VAL A 75 -4.80 11.35 -6.73
C VAL A 75 -4.53 10.21 -7.72
N PHE A 76 -5.48 9.29 -7.89
CA PHE A 76 -5.35 8.17 -8.82
C PHE A 76 -5.32 8.63 -10.28
N ALA A 77 -6.18 9.58 -10.67
CA ALA A 77 -6.17 10.16 -12.00
C ALA A 77 -4.84 10.89 -12.29
N ALA A 78 -4.33 11.65 -11.33
CA ALA A 78 -3.04 12.34 -11.46
C ALA A 78 -1.88 11.35 -11.63
N ALA A 79 -1.85 10.26 -10.85
CA ALA A 79 -0.87 9.19 -11.02
C ALA A 79 -0.93 8.55 -12.42
N LYS A 80 -2.13 8.20 -12.90
CA LYS A 80 -2.33 7.64 -14.25
C LYS A 80 -1.87 8.61 -15.35
N ASN A 81 -2.15 9.91 -15.21
CA ASN A 81 -1.70 10.94 -16.15
C ASN A 81 -0.17 11.11 -16.19
N GLN A 82 0.53 10.65 -15.16
CA GLN A 82 2.00 10.59 -15.12
C GLN A 82 2.57 9.22 -15.55
N GLY A 83 1.72 8.32 -16.07
CA GLY A 83 2.13 6.99 -16.52
C GLY A 83 2.33 5.99 -15.39
N LEU A 84 1.74 6.24 -14.22
CA LEU A 84 1.76 5.32 -13.08
C LEU A 84 0.43 4.56 -13.00
N ASP A 85 0.53 3.23 -12.95
CA ASP A 85 -0.63 2.37 -12.71
C ASP A 85 -0.92 2.20 -11.22
N LEU A 86 -2.17 1.86 -10.91
CA LEU A 86 -2.54 1.42 -9.57
C LEU A 86 -1.99 0.02 -9.30
N CYS A 87 -1.56 -0.19 -8.06
CA CYS A 87 -1.13 -1.50 -7.58
C CYS A 87 -2.33 -2.45 -7.51
N PRO A 88 -2.18 -3.72 -7.90
CA PRO A 88 -3.18 -4.71 -7.52
C PRO A 88 -3.27 -4.85 -6.00
N LEU A 89 -4.45 -5.17 -5.49
CA LEU A 89 -4.71 -5.29 -4.04
C LEU A 89 -3.67 -6.17 -3.32
N VAL A 90 -3.29 -7.28 -3.95
CA VAL A 90 -2.31 -8.24 -3.41
C VAL A 90 -0.92 -7.64 -3.17
N THR A 91 -0.63 -6.44 -3.65
CA THR A 91 0.67 -5.78 -3.46
C THR A 91 0.97 -5.47 -1.99
N GLY A 92 -0.05 -5.15 -1.18
CA GLY A 92 0.14 -4.67 0.19
C GLY A 92 1.03 -5.57 1.06
N PRO A 93 0.67 -6.84 1.26
CA PRO A 93 1.48 -7.80 2.02
C PRO A 93 2.93 -7.94 1.52
N TYR A 94 3.11 -8.00 0.20
CA TYR A 94 4.42 -8.23 -0.39
C TYR A 94 5.29 -6.98 -0.33
N LEU A 95 4.71 -5.80 -0.47
CA LEU A 95 5.43 -4.54 -0.29
C LEU A 95 5.85 -4.35 1.16
N ARG A 96 4.99 -4.70 2.13
CA ARG A 96 5.35 -4.66 3.55
C ARG A 96 6.57 -5.53 3.85
N LEU A 97 6.56 -6.79 3.38
CA LEU A 97 7.68 -7.72 3.51
C LEU A 97 8.96 -7.22 2.81
N ALA A 98 8.82 -6.54 1.67
CA ALA A 98 9.96 -6.00 0.92
C ALA A 98 10.50 -4.68 1.50
N LYS A 99 9.69 -3.93 2.24
CA LYS A 99 10.02 -2.63 2.82
C LYS A 99 9.86 -2.69 4.33
N MET A 100 10.66 -3.49 5.04
CA MET A 100 10.60 -3.55 6.52
C MET A 100 11.18 -2.28 7.17
N ALA A 101 12.15 -1.65 6.52
CA ALA A 101 12.71 -0.37 6.97
C ALA A 101 11.78 0.79 6.60
N GLN A 102 11.08 1.33 7.60
CA GLN A 102 10.27 2.54 7.54
C GLN A 102 10.46 3.28 8.86
N ALA A 103 10.52 4.61 8.81
CA ALA A 103 10.65 5.41 10.02
C ALA A 103 9.43 5.20 10.93
N ASN A 104 9.67 5.16 12.25
CA ASN A 104 8.61 5.10 13.24
C ASN A 104 7.66 6.29 13.09
N ALA A 105 6.36 6.04 13.20
CA ALA A 105 5.37 7.10 13.19
C ALA A 105 5.55 8.01 14.42
N PRO A 106 5.32 9.33 14.28
CA PRO A 106 5.45 10.27 15.40
C PRO A 106 4.30 10.14 16.41
N ASP A 107 3.26 9.39 16.06
CA ASP A 107 2.10 9.13 16.91
C ASP A 107 1.60 7.69 16.70
N SER A 108 0.85 7.19 17.67
CA SER A 108 0.16 5.91 17.63
C SER A 108 -1.33 6.03 17.25
N VAL A 109 -1.78 7.22 16.82
CA VAL A 109 -3.19 7.46 16.50
C VAL A 109 -3.55 6.68 15.23
N LEU A 110 -4.42 5.68 15.38
CA LEU A 110 -4.80 4.77 14.28
C LEU A 110 -5.85 5.37 13.34
N SER A 111 -6.71 6.26 13.82
CA SER A 111 -7.70 6.96 13.01
C SER A 111 -8.13 8.27 13.70
N ALA A 112 -8.15 9.35 12.93
CA ALA A 112 -8.63 10.67 13.37
C ALA A 112 -9.42 11.38 12.25
N GLY A 113 -10.13 10.61 11.42
CA GLY A 113 -10.80 11.14 10.21
C GLY A 113 -9.84 11.50 9.07
N ARG A 114 -8.57 11.08 9.16
CA ARG A 114 -7.53 11.23 8.14
C ARG A 114 -6.65 9.98 8.10
N GLY A 115 -5.89 9.81 7.02
CA GLY A 115 -4.86 8.77 6.94
C GLY A 115 -3.88 8.87 8.12
N PRO A 116 -3.42 7.74 8.70
CA PRO A 116 -2.56 7.79 9.88
C PRO A 116 -1.21 8.46 9.57
N THR A 117 -0.69 9.26 10.51
CA THR A 117 0.58 9.97 10.29
C THR A 117 1.73 8.97 10.08
N GLY A 118 2.56 9.21 9.06
CA GLY A 118 3.67 8.31 8.73
C GLY A 118 3.26 7.03 8.00
N ALA A 119 1.98 6.87 7.66
CA ALA A 119 1.53 5.77 6.82
C ALA A 119 1.87 5.99 5.35
N ILE A 120 2.26 4.91 4.66
CA ILE A 120 2.40 4.87 3.20
C ILE A 120 1.23 4.07 2.65
N HIS A 121 0.32 4.74 1.96
CA HIS A 121 -0.86 4.09 1.38
C HIS A 121 -0.51 3.37 0.08
N ILE A 122 -1.01 2.16 -0.09
CA ILE A 122 -0.94 1.44 -1.36
C ILE A 122 -2.02 1.98 -2.27
N ALA A 123 -1.62 2.57 -3.40
CA ALA A 123 -2.56 3.05 -4.41
C ALA A 123 -3.17 1.86 -5.18
N SER A 124 -4.16 1.20 -4.60
CA SER A 124 -4.98 0.17 -5.23
C SER A 124 -6.41 0.64 -5.46
N GLU A 125 -7.08 0.07 -6.45
CA GLU A 125 -8.51 0.31 -6.64
C GLU A 125 -9.31 -0.21 -5.43
N PRO A 126 -10.28 0.56 -4.89
CA PRO A 126 -11.16 0.08 -3.84
C PRO A 126 -11.94 -1.14 -4.31
N VAL A 127 -12.05 -2.15 -3.45
CA VAL A 127 -12.81 -3.38 -3.75
C VAL A 127 -14.27 -3.33 -3.31
N SER A 128 -14.69 -2.22 -2.69
CA SER A 128 -16.07 -1.97 -2.29
C SER A 128 -16.38 -0.47 -2.29
N GLU A 129 -17.60 -0.12 -2.68
CA GLU A 129 -18.14 1.23 -2.59
C GLU A 129 -18.53 1.61 -1.16
N ASP A 130 -18.83 0.62 -0.30
CA ASP A 130 -19.18 0.81 1.11
C ASP A 130 -18.12 1.65 1.82
N VAL A 131 -18.54 2.77 2.42
CA VAL A 131 -17.68 3.75 3.09
C VAL A 131 -16.95 3.15 4.29
N GLU A 132 -17.54 2.17 4.96
CA GLU A 132 -16.95 1.49 6.11
C GLU A 132 -15.96 0.40 5.69
N TYR A 133 -16.01 -0.04 4.42
CA TYR A 133 -15.09 -1.02 3.89
C TYR A 133 -13.72 -0.39 3.60
N PRO A 134 -12.60 -1.01 4.05
CA PRO A 134 -11.28 -0.45 3.87
C PRO A 134 -10.92 -0.24 2.40
N LYS A 135 -10.42 0.95 2.05
CA LYS A 135 -10.16 1.34 0.66
C LYS A 135 -8.85 0.80 0.07
N GLY A 136 -7.97 0.27 0.92
CA GLY A 136 -6.69 -0.31 0.52
C GLY A 136 -5.75 -0.48 1.72
N PHE A 137 -4.64 -1.18 1.49
CA PHE A 137 -3.60 -1.36 2.51
C PHE A 137 -2.79 -0.08 2.73
N TYR A 138 -2.18 0.03 3.91
CA TYR A 138 -1.13 1.00 4.16
C TYR A 138 -0.01 0.36 5.00
N LEU A 139 1.21 0.86 4.85
CA LEU A 139 2.37 0.44 5.63
C LEU A 139 2.61 1.48 6.72
N ARG A 140 2.79 1.04 7.96
CA ARG A 140 3.16 1.93 9.07
C ARG A 140 4.09 1.21 10.04
N VAL A 141 4.91 1.97 10.76
CA VAL A 141 5.65 1.48 11.93
C VAL A 141 5.20 2.30 13.14
N ILE A 142 4.83 1.64 14.22
CA ILE A 142 4.39 2.26 15.48
C ILE A 142 5.16 1.56 16.59
N ASP A 143 5.81 2.31 17.47
CA ASP A 143 6.64 1.78 18.56
C ASP A 143 7.65 0.71 18.07
N GLU A 144 8.34 1.00 16.95
CA GLU A 144 9.28 0.09 16.27
C GLU A 144 8.65 -1.22 15.73
N GLN A 145 7.34 -1.37 15.85
CA GLN A 145 6.59 -2.51 15.37
C GLN A 145 6.07 -2.24 13.94
N PRO A 146 6.43 -3.05 12.92
CA PRO A 146 5.84 -2.94 11.59
C PRO A 146 4.38 -3.41 11.59
N TRP A 147 3.53 -2.62 10.94
CA TRP A 147 2.11 -2.88 10.73
C TRP A 147 1.77 -2.90 9.24
N LEU A 148 0.71 -3.65 8.96
CA LEU A 148 -0.08 -3.62 7.74
C LEU A 148 -1.55 -3.36 8.11
#